data_AF-A0A3M8W0W7-F1
#
_entry.id   AF-A0A3M8W0W7-F1
#
_cell.length_a   1.000
_cell.length_b   1.000
_cell.length_c   1.000
_cell.angle_alpha   90.00
_cell.angle_beta   90.00
_cell.angle_gamma   90.00
#
_symmetry.space_group_name_H-M   'P 1'
#
loop_
_entity.id
_entity.type
_entity.pdbx_description
1 polymer ?
#
loop_
_entity_poly.entity_id
_entity_poly.type
_entity_poly.pdbx_seq_one_letter_code
_entity_poly.pdbx_strand_id
1 'polypeptide(L)'
;MTDLRISHAQEWTVRRLNDGGLALPLQISRGDRLLGMAELRLTPAAAEHLHAALCYALDGQLPPTTAPDCRKEIRYPGRRSG
;
A
#
# COMPACT_ATOMS: atom_id res chain seq x y z
N MET A 1 24.44 -4.36 15.24
CA MET A 1 23.33 -5.31 14.98
C MET A 1 22.69 -4.89 13.68
N THR A 2 22.69 -5.72 12.64
CA THR A 2 21.90 -5.41 11.43
C THR A 2 20.42 -5.66 11.73
N ASP A 3 19.62 -4.63 11.52
CA ASP A 3 18.17 -4.61 11.64
C ASP A 3 17.51 -5.47 10.56
N LEU A 4 16.35 -6.04 10.92
CA LEU A 4 15.48 -6.74 9.98
C LEU A 4 14.62 -5.69 9.26
N ARG A 5 14.55 -5.80 7.93
CA ARG A 5 13.75 -4.91 7.09
C ARG A 5 12.74 -5.72 6.29
N ILE A 6 11.50 -5.24 6.28
CA ILE A 6 10.46 -5.71 5.38
C ILE A 6 10.38 -4.71 4.25
N SER A 7 10.60 -5.17 3.03
CA SER A 7 10.47 -4.36 1.82
C SER A 7 9.45 -4.99 0.90
N HIS A 8 8.91 -4.18 0.00
CA HIS A 8 8.08 -4.71 -1.05
C HIS A 8 8.94 -5.56 -2.02
N ALA A 9 8.39 -6.62 -2.62
CA ALA A 9 9.02 -7.33 -3.75
C ALA A 9 9.29 -6.38 -4.94
N GLN A 10 10.03 -6.75 -5.99
CA GLN A 10 10.26 -5.80 -7.09
C GLN A 10 8.98 -5.36 -7.83
N GLU A 11 7.86 -6.08 -7.67
CA GLU A 11 6.59 -5.80 -8.34
C GLU A 11 5.41 -5.75 -7.36
N TRP A 12 4.78 -4.57 -7.17
CA TRP A 12 3.58 -4.27 -6.34
C TRP A 12 2.29 -5.01 -6.75
N THR A 13 2.42 -6.21 -7.30
CA THR A 13 1.29 -6.95 -7.84
C THR A 13 0.60 -7.72 -6.72
N VAL A 14 -0.47 -7.11 -6.18
CA VAL A 14 -1.42 -7.81 -5.31
C VAL A 14 -2.08 -8.93 -6.10
N ARG A 15 -1.97 -10.15 -5.60
CA ARG A 15 -2.59 -11.34 -6.20
C ARG A 15 -3.96 -11.56 -5.58
N ARG A 16 -4.96 -11.85 -6.41
CA ARG A 16 -6.25 -12.37 -5.95
C ARG A 16 -6.14 -13.87 -5.71
N LEU A 17 -6.66 -14.32 -4.59
CA LEU A 17 -6.66 -15.72 -4.17
C LEU A 17 -8.02 -16.34 -4.49
N ASN A 18 -8.06 -17.68 -4.63
CA ASN A 18 -9.28 -18.42 -4.97
C ASN A 18 -10.38 -18.30 -3.90
N ASP A 19 -10.00 -17.99 -2.66
CA ASP A 19 -10.91 -17.75 -1.53
C ASP A 19 -11.46 -16.30 -1.51
N GLY A 20 -11.17 -15.50 -2.54
CA GLY A 20 -11.53 -14.07 -2.59
C GLY A 20 -10.62 -13.18 -1.75
N GLY A 21 -9.59 -13.73 -1.12
CA GLY A 21 -8.56 -12.98 -0.42
C GLY A 21 -7.58 -12.28 -1.36
N LEU A 22 -6.72 -11.46 -0.76
CA LEU A 22 -5.64 -10.73 -1.40
C LEU A 22 -4.30 -11.18 -0.81
N ALA A 23 -3.30 -11.40 -1.65
CA ALA A 23 -1.94 -11.70 -1.22
C ALA A 23 -0.96 -10.67 -1.78
N LEU A 24 -0.19 -10.06 -0.88
CA LEU A 24 0.88 -9.12 -1.22
C LEU A 24 2.25 -9.77 -0.92
N PRO A 25 3.11 -10.02 -1.92
CA PRO A 25 4.44 -10.56 -1.69
C PRO A 25 5.38 -9.51 -1.08
N LEU A 26 6.06 -9.90 0.00
CA LEU A 26 7.01 -9.10 0.76
C LEU A 26 8.38 -9.77 0.77
N GLN A 27 9.43 -8.95 0.80
CA GLN A 27 10.82 -9.36 0.96
C GLN A 27 11.26 -9.08 2.39
N ILE A 28 11.90 -10.06 3.02
CA ILE A 28 12.54 -9.91 4.33
C ILE A 28 14.05 -9.86 4.09
N SER A 29 14.69 -8.78 4.49
CA SER A 29 16.14 -8.61 4.38
C SER A 29 16.78 -8.25 5.73
N ARG A 30 18.10 -8.44 5.81
CA ARG A 30 18.94 -8.01 6.93
C ARG A 30 20.19 -7.35 6.38
N GLY A 31 20.30 -6.03 6.54
CA GLY A 31 21.19 -5.24 5.70
C GLY A 31 20.89 -5.48 4.21
N ASP A 32 21.93 -5.69 3.41
CA ASP A 32 21.81 -5.97 1.97
C ASP A 32 21.49 -7.43 1.63
N ARG A 33 21.36 -8.31 2.64
CA ARG A 33 21.09 -9.73 2.43
C ARG A 33 19.59 -10.00 2.43
N LEU A 34 19.06 -10.50 1.32
CA LEU A 34 17.71 -11.10 1.27
C LEU A 34 17.70 -12.39 2.12
N LEU A 35 16.78 -12.45 3.08
CA LEU A 35 16.57 -13.62 3.95
C LEU A 35 15.44 -14.51 3.43
N GLY A 36 14.44 -13.94 2.75
CA GLY A 36 13.35 -14.70 2.17
C GLY A 36 12.19 -13.85 1.68
N MET A 37 11.15 -14.55 1.22
CA MET A 37 9.88 -13.99 0.80
C MET A 37 8.78 -14.37 1.80
N ALA A 38 7.84 -13.47 2.02
CA ALA A 38 6.62 -13.71 2.80
C ALA A 38 5.40 -13.20 2.03
N GLU A 39 4.22 -13.76 2.28
CA GLU A 39 2.96 -13.24 1.71
C GLU A 39 2.10 -12.64 2.83
N LEU A 40 1.76 -11.36 2.70
CA LEU A 40 0.72 -10.74 3.52
C LEU A 40 -0.64 -11.08 2.91
N ARG A 41 -1.37 -12.00 3.56
CA ARG A 41 -2.71 -12.41 3.17
C ARG A 41 -3.76 -11.58 3.91
N LEU A 42 -4.69 -10.99 3.16
CA LEU A 42 -5.74 -10.12 3.68
C LEU A 42 -7.08 -10.54 3.12
N THR A 43 -8.13 -10.42 3.92
CA THR A 43 -9.49 -10.37 3.40
C THR A 43 -9.72 -9.00 2.74
N PRO A 44 -10.73 -8.86 1.86
CA PRO A 44 -11.09 -7.55 1.34
C PRO A 44 -11.33 -6.51 2.45
N ALA A 45 -12.07 -6.89 3.51
CA ALA A 45 -12.32 -6.01 4.64
C ALA A 45 -11.02 -5.58 5.35
N ALA A 46 -10.08 -6.51 5.59
CA ALA A 46 -8.80 -6.17 6.21
C ALA A 46 -7.95 -5.26 5.31
N ALA A 47 -8.00 -5.45 4.00
CA ALA A 47 -7.31 -4.60 3.04
C ALA A 47 -7.86 -3.16 3.02
N GLU A 48 -9.18 -2.98 3.10
CA GLU A 48 -9.79 -1.65 3.21
C GLU A 48 -9.37 -0.93 4.50
N HIS A 49 -9.34 -1.63 5.64
CA HIS A 49 -8.86 -1.04 6.90
C HIS A 49 -7.38 -0.66 6.82
N LEU A 50 -6.54 -1.51 6.21
CA LEU A 50 -5.12 -1.20 5.98
C LEU A 50 -4.97 0.03 5.07
N HIS A 51 -5.74 0.11 3.99
CA HIS A 51 -5.78 1.26 3.08
C HIS A 51 -6.13 2.54 3.84
N ALA A 52 -7.20 2.53 4.62
CA ALA A 52 -7.67 3.69 5.37
C ALA A 52 -6.61 4.17 6.38
N ALA A 53 -6.00 3.24 7.13
CA ALA A 53 -4.95 3.57 8.10
C ALA A 53 -3.73 4.22 7.42
N LEU A 54 -3.29 3.69 6.27
CA LEU A 54 -2.18 4.25 5.52
C LEU A 54 -2.53 5.61 4.90
N CYS A 55 -3.73 5.76 4.35
CA CYS A 55 -4.17 7.04 3.80
C CYS A 55 -4.24 8.13 4.86
N TYR A 56 -4.74 7.80 6.06
CA TYR A 56 -4.79 8.72 7.19
C TYR A 56 -3.39 9.07 7.71
N ALA A 57 -2.50 8.10 7.84
CA ALA A 57 -1.13 8.35 8.31
C ALA A 57 -0.33 9.26 7.36
N LEU A 58 -0.65 9.23 6.07
CA LEU A 58 -0.03 10.09 5.07
C LEU A 58 -0.74 11.45 4.95
N ASP A 59 -1.87 11.69 5.64
CA ASP A 59 -2.61 12.95 5.52
C ASP A 59 -1.72 14.16 5.87
N GLY A 60 -1.91 15.27 5.15
CA GLY A 60 -1.04 16.45 5.23
C GLY A 60 0.32 16.33 4.53
N GLN A 61 0.71 15.15 4.03
CA GLN A 61 1.88 15.02 3.15
C GLN A 61 1.51 15.31 1.70
N LEU A 62 2.32 16.13 1.01
CA LEU A 62 2.13 16.44 -0.40
C LEU A 62 2.21 15.15 -1.24
N PRO A 63 1.13 14.72 -1.91
CA PRO A 63 1.15 13.52 -2.72
C PRO A 63 2.10 13.70 -3.92
N PRO A 64 2.98 12.73 -4.23
CA PRO A 64 3.74 12.76 -5.48
C PRO A 64 2.80 12.64 -6.68
N THR A 65 3.28 13.00 -7.87
CA THR A 65 2.50 12.89 -9.12
C THR A 65 2.08 11.45 -9.44
N THR A 66 2.81 10.47 -8.94
CA THR A 66 2.53 9.03 -9.06
C THR A 66 1.62 8.49 -7.94
N ALA A 67 1.11 9.34 -7.05
CA ALA A 67 0.23 8.91 -5.98
C ALA A 67 -1.08 8.32 -6.53
N PRO A 68 -1.69 7.35 -5.82
CA PRO A 68 -2.98 6.78 -6.19
C PRO A 68 -4.09 7.83 -6.12
N ASP A 69 -5.19 7.60 -6.84
CA ASP A 69 -6.29 8.57 -6.94
C ASP A 69 -6.93 8.90 -5.59
N CYS A 70 -6.96 7.95 -4.65
CA CYS A 70 -7.45 8.19 -3.29
C CYS A 70 -6.63 9.24 -2.50
N ARG A 71 -5.43 9.59 -2.98
CA ARG A 71 -4.55 10.61 -2.39
C ARG A 71 -4.54 11.92 -3.16
N LYS A 72 -5.20 11.98 -4.32
CA LYS A 72 -5.32 13.21 -5.12
C LYS A 72 -6.45 14.04 -4.54
N GLU A 73 -6.28 15.36 -4.55
CA GLU A 73 -7.38 16.26 -4.19
C GLU A 73 -8.61 15.95 -5.04
N ILE A 74 -9.75 15.74 -4.38
CA ILE A 74 -11.03 15.60 -5.07
C ILE A 74 -11.37 16.99 -5.64
N ARG A 75 -10.93 17.27 -6.87
CA ARG A 75 -11.37 18.45 -7.61
C ARG A 75 -12.83 18.26 -7.96
N TYR A 76 -13.71 18.83 -7.14
CA TYR A 76 -15.10 19.01 -7.52
C TYR A 76 -15.14 19.88 -8.79
N PRO A 77 -15.73 19.40 -9.91
CA PRO A 77 -15.97 20.26 -11.05
C PRO A 77 -17.01 21.32 -10.67
N GLY A 78 -16.52 22.50 -10.31
CA GLY A 78 -17.20 23.79 -10.30
C GLY A 78 -18.62 23.83 -9.72
N ARG A 79 -18.74 24.16 -8.42
CA ARG A 79 -19.91 24.96 -8.00
C ARG A 79 -19.66 26.39 -8.50
N ARG A 80 -20.26 26.73 -9.65
CA ARG A 80 -20.36 28.11 -10.14
C ARG A 80 -21.08 28.90 -9.03
N SER A 81 -20.32 29.69 -8.27
CA SER A 81 -20.89 30.62 -7.30
C SER A 81 -21.22 31.87 -8.11
N GLY A 82 -22.49 31.98 -8.51
CA GLY A 82 -23.10 33.24 -8.93
C GLY A 82 -23.76 33.90 -7.73
#